data_AF-A0AAD6P4Q1-F1
#
_entry.id   AF-A0AAD6P4Q1-F1
#
_cell.length_a   1.000
_cell.length_b   1.000
_cell.length_c   1.000
_cell.angle_alpha   90.00
_cell.angle_beta   90.00
_cell.angle_gamma   90.00
#
_symmetry.space_group_name_H-M   'P 1'
#
loop_
_entity.id
_entity.type
_entity.pdbx_description
1 polymer ?
#
loop_
_entity_poly.entity_id
_entity_poly.type
_entity_poly.pdbx_seq_one_letter_code
_entity_poly.pdbx_strand_id
1 'polypeptide(L)'
;MHSLIRYAVIFVAERVGFFHFDSMGNPTENFSTSQRACLIKPREKYSRQVLPDLESKPETLHALFNVNDPYPDLNTEWFSRMRNINVLCLGRWGNSYKKNNEAEETEEN
;
A
#
# COMPACT_ATOMS: atom_id res chain seq x y z
N MET A 1 4.60 -16.43 -9.51
CA MET A 1 3.32 -17.10 -9.18
C MET A 1 2.63 -17.45 -10.47
N HIS A 2 2.12 -18.67 -10.63
CA HIS A 2 1.43 -19.10 -11.85
C HIS A 2 0.09 -18.36 -12.01
N SER A 3 -0.28 -17.95 -13.23
CA SER A 3 -1.49 -17.13 -13.48
C SER A 3 -2.77 -17.78 -12.99
N LEU A 4 -2.92 -19.10 -13.15
CA LEU A 4 -4.09 -19.83 -12.63
C LEU A 4 -4.16 -19.83 -11.11
N ILE A 5 -3.01 -19.91 -10.43
CA ILE A 5 -2.98 -19.85 -8.96
C ILE A 5 -3.36 -18.44 -8.52
N ARG A 6 -2.86 -17.39 -9.19
CA ARG A 6 -3.22 -16.00 -8.90
C ARG A 6 -4.73 -15.80 -9.06
N TYR A 7 -5.29 -16.27 -10.17
CA TYR A 7 -6.73 -16.18 -10.43
C TYR A 7 -7.55 -16.90 -9.36
N ALA A 8 -7.18 -18.15 -9.02
CA ALA A 8 -7.87 -18.91 -7.99
C ALA A 8 -7.85 -18.21 -6.62
N VAL A 9 -6.71 -17.61 -6.24
CA VAL A 9 -6.59 -16.86 -4.98
C VAL A 9 -7.46 -15.60 -4.98
N ILE A 10 -7.45 -14.81 -6.07
CA ILE A 10 -8.29 -13.62 -6.19
C ILE A 10 -9.76 -14.00 -6.14
N PHE A 11 -10.16 -15.03 -6.88
CA PHE A 11 -11.55 -15.50 -6.91
C PHE A 11 -12.07 -15.90 -5.53
N VAL A 12 -11.27 -16.65 -4.75
CA VAL A 12 -11.64 -17.01 -3.38
C VAL A 12 -11.69 -15.76 -2.48
N ALA A 13 -10.69 -14.88 -2.59
CA ALA A 13 -10.62 -13.66 -1.80
C ALA A 13 -11.83 -12.74 -2.05
N GLU A 14 -12.23 -12.55 -3.30
CA GLU A 14 -13.40 -11.74 -3.67
C GLU A 14 -14.70 -12.37 -3.14
N ARG A 15 -14.87 -13.69 -3.31
CA ARG A 15 -16.07 -14.41 -2.85
C ARG A 15 -16.30 -14.33 -1.35
N VAL A 16 -15.25 -14.23 -0.55
CA VAL A 16 -15.35 -14.14 0.92
C VAL A 16 -15.25 -12.69 1.42
N GLY A 17 -15.24 -11.69 0.52
CA GLY A 17 -15.10 -10.28 0.88
C GLY A 17 -13.75 -9.95 1.53
N PHE A 18 -12.69 -10.65 1.13
CA PHE A 18 -11.36 -10.47 1.72
C PHE A 18 -10.72 -9.14 1.33
N PHE A 19 -10.77 -8.79 0.05
CA PHE A 19 -10.38 -7.48 -0.47
C PHE A 19 -11.37 -7.05 -1.55
N HIS A 20 -11.43 -5.74 -1.82
CA HIS A 20 -12.07 -5.24 -3.02
C HIS A 20 -11.07 -5.26 -4.18
N PHE A 21 -11.48 -5.84 -5.31
CA PHE A 21 -10.65 -5.94 -6.52
C PHE A 21 -11.27 -5.13 -7.66
N ASP A 22 -10.43 -4.59 -8.54
CA ASP A 22 -10.88 -4.00 -9.80
C ASP A 22 -11.17 -5.09 -10.86
N SER A 23 -11.68 -4.68 -12.02
CA SER A 23 -11.96 -5.59 -13.14
C SER A 23 -10.73 -6.32 -13.70
N MET A 24 -9.52 -5.90 -13.33
CA MET A 24 -8.26 -6.53 -13.70
C MET A 24 -7.73 -7.47 -12.61
N GLY A 25 -8.44 -7.61 -11.49
CA GLY A 25 -8.03 -8.43 -10.35
C GLY A 25 -6.87 -7.80 -9.55
N ASN A 26 -6.70 -6.48 -9.61
CA ASN A 26 -5.81 -5.79 -8.67
C ASN A 26 -6.61 -5.43 -7.43
N PRO A 27 -6.03 -5.57 -6.21
CA PRO A 27 -6.66 -5.01 -5.03
C PRO A 27 -6.85 -3.52 -5.24
N THR A 28 -7.88 -2.98 -4.64
CA THR A 28 -8.18 -1.55 -4.65
C THR A 28 -8.00 -1.00 -3.26
N GLU A 29 -8.06 0.32 -3.18
CA GLU A 29 -7.99 1.04 -1.92
C GLU A 29 -9.30 0.92 -1.11
N ASN A 30 -10.42 0.49 -1.73
CA ASN A 30 -11.71 0.36 -1.07
C ASN A 30 -11.72 -0.77 -0.02
N PHE A 31 -12.08 -0.42 1.21
CA PHE A 31 -12.14 -1.33 2.36
C PHE A 31 -13.51 -1.34 3.05
N SER A 32 -14.52 -0.68 2.48
CA SER A 32 -15.86 -0.55 3.08
C SER A 32 -16.50 -1.88 3.49
N THR A 33 -16.20 -2.96 2.76
CA THR A 33 -16.74 -4.31 3.01
C THR A 33 -15.79 -5.25 3.74
N SER A 34 -14.48 -5.01 3.65
CA SER A 34 -13.45 -5.94 4.12
C SER A 34 -12.76 -5.50 5.41
N GLN A 35 -12.87 -4.21 5.77
CA GLN A 35 -12.08 -3.55 6.82
C GLN A 35 -10.55 -3.69 6.61
N ARG A 36 -10.15 -3.98 5.37
CA ARG A 36 -8.77 -4.21 4.96
C ARG A 36 -8.46 -3.36 3.74
N ALA A 37 -7.47 -2.49 3.85
CA ALA A 37 -7.10 -1.54 2.81
C ALA A 37 -5.74 -1.88 2.21
N CYS A 38 -5.54 -1.49 0.96
CA CYS A 38 -4.27 -1.58 0.26
C CYS A 38 -3.74 -0.19 -0.08
N LEU A 39 -2.45 0.05 0.16
CA LEU A 39 -1.72 1.21 -0.37
C LEU A 39 -1.17 0.82 -1.74
N ILE A 40 -1.57 1.58 -2.76
CA ILE A 40 -1.25 1.34 -4.16
C ILE A 40 -0.59 2.60 -4.69
N LYS A 41 0.34 2.43 -5.64
CA LYS A 41 0.97 3.57 -6.31
C LYS A 41 -0.11 4.49 -6.89
N PRO A 42 -0.14 5.78 -6.53
CA PRO A 42 -1.08 6.72 -7.13
C PRO A 42 -0.81 6.84 -8.63
N ARG A 43 -1.89 6.97 -9.42
CA ARG A 43 -1.80 7.12 -10.88
C ARG A 43 -1.09 8.42 -11.30
N GLU A 44 -1.07 9.42 -10.43
CA GLU A 44 -0.42 10.71 -10.64
C GLU A 44 0.48 11.08 -9.44
N LYS A 45 1.60 11.78 -9.70
CA LYS A 45 2.62 12.13 -8.69
C LYS A 45 2.11 12.93 -7.48
N TYR A 46 0.94 13.56 -7.59
CA TYR A 46 0.39 14.46 -6.57
C TYR A 46 -1.00 14.06 -6.07
N SER A 47 -1.62 13.07 -6.69
CA SER A 47 -2.94 12.59 -6.29
C SER A 47 -2.78 11.42 -5.32
N ARG A 48 -2.26 11.70 -4.12
CA ARG A 48 -2.60 10.88 -2.95
C ARG A 48 -4.06 11.19 -2.65
N GLN A 49 -4.96 10.54 -3.38
CA GLN A 49 -6.35 10.52 -3.00
C GLN A 49 -6.38 9.76 -1.69
N VAL A 50 -6.37 10.50 -0.59
CA VAL A 50 -6.70 9.90 0.69
C VAL A 50 -8.08 9.31 0.48
N LEU A 51 -8.17 8.01 0.66
CA LEU A 51 -9.41 7.27 0.53
C LEU A 51 -10.51 7.99 1.31
N PRO A 52 -11.60 8.43 0.66
CA PRO A 52 -12.71 9.11 1.34
C PRO A 52 -13.27 8.27 2.51
N ASP A 53 -13.28 6.96 2.34
CA ASP A 53 -13.68 6.00 3.37
C ASP A 53 -12.67 5.95 4.53
N LEU A 54 -11.36 6.06 4.25
CA LEU A 54 -10.29 6.04 5.25
C LEU A 54 -10.24 7.31 6.07
N GLU A 55 -10.54 8.45 5.46
CA GLU A 55 -10.68 9.72 6.16
C GLU A 55 -11.91 9.74 7.05
N SER A 56 -13.03 9.22 6.55
CA SER A 56 -14.28 9.24 7.30
C SER A 56 -14.28 8.25 8.47
N LYS A 57 -13.74 7.03 8.30
CA LYS A 57 -13.82 5.95 9.31
C LYS A 57 -12.52 5.13 9.47
N PRO A 58 -11.36 5.76 9.72
CA PRO A 58 -10.08 5.06 9.92
C PRO A 58 -10.12 4.07 11.08
N GLU A 59 -10.93 4.31 12.10
CA GLU A 59 -11.12 3.40 13.23
C GLU A 59 -11.75 2.05 12.85
N THR A 60 -12.41 1.94 11.69
CA THR A 60 -12.99 0.66 11.23
C THR A 60 -11.97 -0.24 10.56
N LEU A 61 -10.77 0.28 10.28
CA LEU A 61 -9.72 -0.46 9.59
C LEU A 61 -9.00 -1.42 10.54
N HIS A 62 -8.92 -2.69 10.13
CA HIS A 62 -8.22 -3.75 10.87
C HIS A 62 -6.88 -4.16 10.25
N ALA A 63 -6.71 -3.97 8.94
CA ALA A 63 -5.44 -4.23 8.29
C ALA A 63 -5.12 -3.24 7.17
N LEU A 64 -3.83 -2.88 7.06
CA LEU A 64 -3.30 -2.04 6.01
C LEU A 64 -2.09 -2.72 5.34
N PHE A 65 -2.18 -2.94 4.03
CA PHE A 65 -1.13 -3.59 3.24
C PHE A 65 -0.56 -2.64 2.18
N ASN A 66 0.73 -2.38 2.21
CA ASN A 66 1.43 -1.75 1.11
C ASN A 66 1.68 -2.76 -0.02
N VAL A 67 0.97 -2.58 -1.13
CA VAL A 67 1.06 -3.44 -2.31
C VAL A 67 2.10 -2.90 -3.29
N ASN A 68 2.12 -1.59 -3.53
CA ASN A 68 3.01 -0.99 -4.54
C ASN A 68 3.25 0.52 -4.34
N ASP A 69 2.97 1.09 -3.16
CA ASP A 69 3.32 2.48 -2.89
C ASP A 69 4.81 2.58 -2.53
N PRO A 70 5.66 3.24 -3.35
CA PRO A 70 7.07 3.41 -3.05
C PRO A 70 7.34 4.38 -1.89
N TYR A 71 6.39 5.28 -1.59
CA TYR A 71 6.53 6.31 -0.57
C TYR A 71 5.21 6.45 0.21
N PRO A 72 4.80 5.41 0.97
CA PRO A 72 3.57 5.43 1.73
C PRO A 72 3.62 6.58 2.74
N ASP A 73 2.74 7.55 2.54
CA ASP A 73 2.60 8.72 3.41
C ASP A 73 1.28 8.56 4.15
N LEU A 74 1.41 8.16 5.41
CA LEU A 74 0.27 7.98 6.30
C LEU A 74 0.04 9.33 6.95
N ASN A 75 -1.00 10.06 6.54
CA ASN A 75 -1.34 11.32 7.20
C ASN A 75 -1.57 11.04 8.70
N THR A 76 -0.82 11.77 9.52
CA THR A 76 -0.79 11.65 10.98
C THR A 76 -2.18 11.73 11.61
N GLU A 77 -3.08 12.54 11.06
CA GLU A 77 -4.42 12.76 11.58
C GLU A 77 -5.27 11.48 11.55
N TRP A 78 -5.43 10.84 10.38
CA TRP A 78 -6.18 9.60 10.31
C TRP A 78 -5.40 8.43 10.91
N PHE A 79 -4.07 8.42 10.80
CA PHE A 79 -3.25 7.35 11.36
C PHE A 79 -3.40 7.30 12.89
N SER A 80 -3.50 8.45 13.56
CA SER A 80 -3.78 8.53 15.00
C SER A 80 -5.16 7.97 15.41
N ARG A 81 -6.11 7.92 14.46
CA ARG A 81 -7.47 7.40 14.66
C ARG A 81 -7.60 5.90 14.38
N MET A 82 -6.60 5.26 13.76
CA MET A 82 -6.58 3.83 13.43
C MET A 82 -6.32 2.92 14.65
N ARG A 83 -7.18 3.02 15.66
CA ARG A 83 -7.00 2.32 16.94
C ARG A 83 -7.23 0.80 16.87
N ASN A 84 -7.86 0.32 15.81
CA ASN A 84 -8.25 -1.09 15.63
C ASN A 84 -7.38 -1.84 14.61
N ILE A 85 -6.29 -1.22 14.11
CA ILE A 85 -5.32 -1.91 13.26
C ILE A 85 -4.68 -3.04 14.04
N ASN A 86 -4.85 -4.26 13.53
CA ASN A 86 -4.20 -5.46 14.02
C ASN A 86 -2.99 -5.83 13.15
N VAL A 87 -3.02 -5.45 11.87
CA VAL A 87 -1.98 -5.79 10.89
C VAL A 87 -1.58 -4.55 10.09
N LEU A 88 -0.29 -4.21 10.13
CA LEU A 88 0.31 -3.16 9.33
C LEU A 88 1.50 -3.75 8.55
N CYS A 89 1.35 -3.89 7.24
CA CYS A 89 2.38 -4.45 6.37
C CYS A 89 2.83 -3.40 5.36
N LEU A 90 3.93 -2.68 5.64
CA LEU A 90 4.42 -1.60 4.75
C LEU A 90 5.34 -2.09 3.61
N GLY A 91 5.53 -3.41 3.48
CA GLY A 91 6.39 -4.00 2.47
C GLY A 91 7.88 -3.73 2.72
N ARG A 92 8.70 -3.93 1.69
CA ARG A 92 10.13 -3.60 1.74
C ARG A 92 10.31 -2.11 1.45
N TRP A 93 10.51 -1.31 2.49
CA TRP A 93 11.06 0.04 2.33
C TRP A 93 12.43 -0.07 1.67
N GLY A 94 12.56 0.49 0.48
CA GLY A 94 13.80 0.43 -0.30
C GLY A 94 14.92 1.01 0.54
N ASN A 95 15.85 0.15 0.96
CA ASN A 95 17.07 0.57 1.60
C ASN A 95 18.01 1.11 0.52
N SER A 96 17.67 2.26 -0.06
CA SER A 96 18.61 3.04 -0.85
C SER A 96 19.61 3.67 0.11
N TYR A 97 20.43 2.84 0.76
CA TYR A 97 21.74 3.28 1.23
C TYR A 97 22.46 3.75 -0.02
N LYS A 98 22.59 5.08 -0.10
CA LYS A 98 23.53 5.84 -0.89
C LYS A 98 24.60 4.95 -1.54
N LYS A 99 24.60 4.84 -2.87
CA LYS A 99 25.88 4.89 -3.57
C LYS A 99 26.44 6.27 -3.26
N ASN A 100 27.26 6.37 -2.23
CA ASN A 100 28.19 7.48 -2.16
C ASN A 100 29.03 7.32 -3.42
N ASN A 101 28.78 8.17 -4.42
CA ASN A 101 29.82 8.46 -5.39
C ASN A 101 30.86 9.22 -4.58
N GLU A 102 31.81 8.50 -3.99
CA GLU A 102 33.11 9.08 -3.69
C GLU A 102 33.61 9.57 -5.06
N ALA A 103 33.53 10.88 -5.26
CA ALA A 103 34.31 11.51 -6.29
C ALA A 103 35.77 11.24 -5.88
N GLU A 104 36.44 10.36 -6.61
CA GLU A 104 37.90 10.33 -6.60
C GLU A 104 38.36 11.75 -6.93
N GLU A 105 38.86 12.46 -5.94
CA GLU A 105 39.71 13.63 -6.18
C GLU A 105 40.97 13.09 -6.86
N THR A 106 41.03 13.24 -8.18
CA THR A 106 42.28 13.06 -8.92
C THR A 106 43.21 14.20 -8.51
N GLU A 107 44.13 13.93 -7.58
CA GLU A 107 45.36 14.73 -7.47
C GLU A 107 46.22 14.42 -8.71
N GLU A 108 46.15 15.30 -9.72
CA GLU A 108 47.16 15.37 -10.78
C GLU A 108 48.41 16.07 -10.21
N ASN A 109 49.50 15.31 -10.10
CA ASN A 109 50.88 15.81 -9.96
C ASN A 109 51.45 16.24 -11.32
#